data_AF-A0A1E4NKT2-F1
#
_entry.id   AF-A0A1E4NKT2-F1
#
_cell.length_a   1.000
_cell.length_b   1.000
_cell.length_c   1.000
_cell.angle_alpha   90.00
_cell.angle_beta   90.00
_cell.angle_gamma   90.00
#
_symmetry.space_group_name_H-M   'P 1'
#
loop_
_entity.id
_entity.type
_entity.pdbx_description
1 polymer ?
#
loop_
_entity_poly.entity_id
_entity_poly.type
_entity_poly.pdbx_seq_one_letter_code
_entity_poly.pdbx_strand_id
1 'polypeptide(L)'
;MNDEQDSNPGEEKNAQAADETAATTQAQLAEFITAAKLGSESVKASESDAQAIVKQLKELLADAKEEYTKVADAIPKFAAAAVEVETKRTAVTTHAQQVDETQKHTTDVRTELDKLLVAAKQTQSEADSLKQSVESAKTSASQTDADILKIKATSEANAEAVAAALSASKAATATTKRLADKAETVEQRINDYEEKLAILKAQYDTQLEKITDALPGATAAGLASAFDKRRKTFLNPSKHWQWIFVGSVVFLAAIALASLVEVYRQPQPIGFTGLLVLWAARVPFAAALIWLAMHASRESALAKRLEEDYGFKASVASSFQGFQEQMKIVGGSAADNEPLKTLCDATLAQITNRPGRIYEKHELTVSPTAELLKAAQTIVDAAKVAKGGQ
;
A
#
# COMPACT_ATOMS: atom_id res chain seq x y z
N MET A 1 -197.05 40.96 -93.40
CA MET A 1 -197.88 42.13 -93.03
C MET A 1 -197.36 43.29 -93.85
N ASN A 2 -198.21 43.75 -94.78
CA ASN A 2 -198.48 45.10 -95.35
C ASN A 2 -197.38 46.19 -95.29
N ASP A 3 -197.28 47.18 -96.19
CA ASP A 3 -198.00 47.59 -97.42
C ASP A 3 -197.19 48.70 -98.15
N GLU A 4 -197.48 48.91 -99.46
CA GLU A 4 -197.63 50.16 -100.29
C GLU A 4 -196.67 51.39 -100.18
N GLN A 5 -196.50 52.33 -101.13
CA GLN A 5 -196.95 52.63 -102.53
C GLN A 5 -196.12 53.82 -103.13
N ASP A 6 -196.09 53.92 -104.49
CA ASP A 6 -196.23 55.07 -105.46
C ASP A 6 -195.51 56.44 -105.30
N SER A 7 -195.30 57.36 -106.29
CA SER A 7 -195.70 57.60 -107.71
C SER A 7 -194.90 58.77 -108.41
N ASN A 8 -194.73 58.70 -109.76
CA ASN A 8 -194.89 59.69 -110.90
C ASN A 8 -194.13 61.11 -111.02
N PRO A 9 -194.28 61.97 -112.10
CA PRO A 9 -193.41 62.18 -113.30
C PRO A 9 -193.10 63.67 -113.77
N GLY A 10 -192.52 63.90 -114.97
CA GLY A 10 -192.70 65.13 -115.82
C GLY A 10 -191.51 65.70 -116.66
N GLU A 11 -191.80 66.48 -117.73
CA GLU A 11 -191.02 66.84 -118.97
C GLU A 11 -190.21 68.18 -119.06
N GLU A 12 -189.41 68.29 -120.16
CA GLU A 12 -189.02 69.44 -121.05
C GLU A 12 -188.07 70.63 -120.70
N LYS A 13 -187.16 70.91 -121.67
CA LYS A 13 -186.62 72.19 -122.25
C LYS A 13 -185.37 72.95 -121.70
N ASN A 14 -184.44 73.18 -122.65
CA ASN A 14 -183.63 74.41 -122.98
C ASN A 14 -182.28 74.75 -122.29
N ALA A 15 -181.33 75.21 -123.15
CA ALA A 15 -180.19 76.13 -122.93
C ALA A 15 -178.90 75.73 -122.15
N GLN A 16 -177.76 75.89 -122.85
CA GLN A 16 -176.41 76.29 -122.38
C GLN A 16 -175.82 75.66 -121.09
N ALA A 17 -174.90 74.69 -121.24
CA ALA A 17 -173.68 74.46 -120.42
C ALA A 17 -173.21 72.99 -120.54
N ALA A 18 -172.31 72.68 -121.47
CA ALA A 18 -171.78 71.31 -121.60
C ALA A 18 -170.35 71.27 -122.18
N ASP A 19 -169.46 72.11 -121.68
CA ASP A 19 -168.05 72.14 -122.11
C ASP A 19 -167.03 72.26 -120.95
N GLU A 20 -167.38 71.90 -119.68
CA GLU A 20 -166.44 72.11 -118.55
C GLU A 20 -166.44 71.07 -117.39
N THR A 21 -167.19 69.96 -117.46
CA THR A 21 -167.37 69.02 -116.31
C THR A 21 -166.83 67.60 -116.51
N ALA A 22 -166.22 67.30 -117.65
CA ALA A 22 -165.58 66.01 -117.89
C ALA A 22 -164.07 65.99 -117.51
N ALA A 23 -163.47 67.17 -117.25
CA ALA A 23 -162.07 67.30 -116.88
C ALA A 23 -161.78 67.05 -115.39
N THR A 24 -162.81 67.05 -114.53
CA THR A 24 -162.65 67.04 -113.05
C THR A 24 -162.94 65.69 -112.38
N THR A 25 -163.66 64.77 -113.02
CA THR A 25 -164.01 63.46 -112.45
C THR A 25 -163.00 62.35 -112.76
N GLN A 26 -162.19 62.48 -113.81
CA GLN A 26 -161.21 61.44 -114.17
C GLN A 26 -159.87 61.57 -113.41
N ALA A 27 -159.54 62.77 -112.92
CA ALA A 27 -158.36 63.01 -112.09
C ALA A 27 -158.45 62.34 -110.70
N GLN A 28 -159.65 62.17 -110.14
CA GLN A 28 -159.86 61.53 -108.83
C GLN A 28 -159.72 60.00 -108.86
N LEU A 29 -159.93 59.36 -110.03
CA LEU A 29 -159.76 57.91 -110.18
C LEU A 29 -158.28 57.49 -110.24
N ALA A 30 -157.42 58.35 -110.78
CA ALA A 30 -155.98 58.11 -110.86
C ALA A 30 -155.29 58.21 -109.47
N GLU A 31 -155.79 59.06 -108.59
CA GLU A 31 -155.25 59.22 -107.23
C GLU A 31 -155.56 58.00 -106.34
N PHE A 32 -156.75 57.41 -106.47
CA PHE A 32 -157.14 56.22 -105.70
C PHE A 32 -156.37 54.95 -106.10
N ILE A 33 -156.06 54.79 -107.39
CA ILE A 33 -155.23 53.68 -107.89
C ILE A 33 -153.78 53.80 -107.40
N THR A 34 -153.29 55.03 -107.22
CA THR A 34 -151.92 55.28 -106.75
C THR A 34 -151.78 54.98 -105.24
N ALA A 35 -152.79 55.33 -104.43
CA ALA A 35 -152.81 55.02 -103.00
C ALA A 35 -152.95 53.51 -102.71
N ALA A 36 -153.77 52.78 -103.48
CA ALA A 36 -153.94 51.34 -103.31
C ALA A 36 -152.68 50.52 -103.66
N LYS A 37 -151.86 51.00 -104.61
CA LYS A 37 -150.59 50.34 -104.97
C LYS A 37 -149.54 50.46 -103.88
N LEU A 38 -149.40 51.66 -103.29
CA LEU A 38 -148.50 51.93 -102.16
C LEU A 38 -148.86 51.12 -100.90
N GLY A 39 -150.15 50.86 -100.67
CA GLY A 39 -150.61 50.00 -99.59
C GLY A 39 -150.26 48.51 -99.78
N SER A 40 -150.21 48.00 -101.01
CA SER A 40 -149.86 46.58 -101.26
C SER A 40 -148.35 46.31 -101.18
N GLU A 41 -147.52 47.32 -101.48
CA GLU A 41 -146.06 47.20 -101.39
C GLU A 41 -145.56 47.30 -99.93
N SER A 42 -146.23 48.06 -99.06
CA SER A 42 -145.83 48.15 -97.64
C SER A 42 -146.12 46.87 -96.85
N VAL A 43 -147.17 46.13 -97.20
CA VAL A 43 -147.51 44.86 -96.54
C VAL A 43 -146.52 43.74 -96.91
N LYS A 44 -146.04 43.71 -98.16
CA LYS A 44 -145.00 42.74 -98.59
C LYS A 44 -143.63 43.02 -97.95
N ALA A 45 -143.30 44.28 -97.72
CA ALA A 45 -142.08 44.63 -96.99
C ALA A 45 -142.12 44.15 -95.52
N SER A 46 -143.25 44.30 -94.84
CA SER A 46 -143.41 43.86 -93.45
C SER A 46 -143.32 42.34 -93.23
N GLU A 47 -143.73 41.52 -94.22
CA GLU A 47 -143.63 40.07 -94.14
C GLU A 47 -142.18 39.57 -94.31
N SER A 48 -141.42 40.25 -95.19
CA SER A 48 -139.98 40.00 -95.39
C SER A 48 -139.17 40.30 -94.13
N ASP A 49 -139.46 41.41 -93.43
CA ASP A 49 -138.75 41.80 -92.21
C ASP A 49 -139.06 40.84 -91.04
N ALA A 50 -140.30 40.38 -90.91
CA ALA A 50 -140.68 39.41 -89.87
C ALA A 50 -139.97 38.06 -90.05
N GLN A 51 -139.79 37.58 -91.29
CA GLN A 51 -139.04 36.35 -91.57
C GLN A 51 -137.53 36.51 -91.30
N ALA A 52 -136.96 37.69 -91.55
CA ALA A 52 -135.57 37.99 -91.23
C ALA A 52 -135.30 37.96 -89.71
N ILE A 53 -136.20 38.52 -88.90
CA ILE A 53 -136.08 38.52 -87.43
C ILE A 53 -136.17 37.11 -86.85
N VAL A 54 -137.09 36.27 -87.34
CA VAL A 54 -137.22 34.88 -86.89
C VAL A 54 -135.97 34.05 -87.24
N LYS A 55 -135.34 34.32 -88.38
CA LYS A 55 -134.07 33.68 -88.76
C LYS A 55 -132.94 34.10 -87.82
N GLN A 56 -132.79 35.40 -87.53
CA GLN A 56 -131.80 35.90 -86.58
C GLN A 56 -132.01 35.34 -85.17
N LEU A 57 -133.26 35.21 -84.70
CA LEU A 57 -133.56 34.64 -83.39
C LEU A 57 -133.19 33.16 -83.29
N LYS A 58 -133.32 32.39 -84.38
CA LYS A 58 -132.87 30.99 -84.44
C LYS A 58 -131.36 30.87 -84.44
N GLU A 59 -130.66 31.73 -85.17
CA GLU A 59 -129.19 31.79 -85.16
C GLU A 59 -128.68 32.17 -83.75
N LEU A 60 -129.25 33.20 -83.10
CA LEU A 60 -128.85 33.59 -81.74
C LEU A 60 -129.09 32.48 -80.70
N LEU A 61 -130.16 31.71 -80.83
CA LEU A 61 -130.47 30.60 -79.93
C LEU A 61 -129.54 29.40 -80.16
N ALA A 62 -129.03 29.23 -81.38
CA ALA A 62 -127.99 28.25 -81.68
C ALA A 62 -126.64 28.68 -81.07
N ASP A 63 -126.23 29.95 -81.24
CA ASP A 63 -124.99 30.49 -80.66
C ASP A 63 -125.02 30.46 -79.12
N ALA A 64 -126.15 30.82 -78.51
CA ALA A 64 -126.31 30.78 -77.05
C ALA A 64 -126.23 29.35 -76.49
N LYS A 65 -126.71 28.35 -77.25
CA LYS A 65 -126.53 26.94 -76.89
C LYS A 65 -125.08 26.50 -77.04
N GLU A 66 -124.39 26.94 -78.09
CA GLU A 66 -122.98 26.64 -78.30
C GLU A 66 -122.11 27.21 -77.17
N GLU A 67 -122.30 28.48 -76.80
CA GLU A 67 -121.59 29.10 -75.67
C GLU A 67 -121.96 28.46 -74.33
N TYR A 68 -123.23 28.09 -74.10
CA TYR A 68 -123.61 27.33 -72.91
C TYR A 68 -122.91 25.97 -72.86
N THR A 69 -122.77 25.26 -74.00
CA THR A 69 -122.03 23.99 -74.04
C THR A 69 -120.53 24.18 -73.78
N LYS A 70 -119.90 25.25 -74.28
CA LYS A 70 -118.50 25.57 -73.97
C LYS A 70 -118.30 25.87 -72.49
N VAL A 71 -119.23 26.61 -71.88
CA VAL A 71 -119.20 26.92 -70.44
C VAL A 71 -119.45 25.67 -69.61
N ALA A 72 -120.42 24.82 -70.00
CA ALA A 72 -120.71 23.56 -69.33
C ALA A 72 -119.52 22.58 -69.38
N ASP A 73 -118.78 22.53 -70.49
CA ASP A 73 -117.57 21.71 -70.65
C ASP A 73 -116.34 22.29 -69.91
N ALA A 74 -116.31 23.60 -69.67
CA ALA A 74 -115.22 24.26 -68.95
C ALA A 74 -115.31 24.06 -67.44
N ILE A 75 -116.50 24.02 -66.86
CA ILE A 75 -116.73 23.82 -65.41
C ILE A 75 -116.04 22.55 -64.87
N PRO A 76 -116.18 21.35 -65.46
CA PRO A 76 -115.50 20.16 -64.96
C PRO A 76 -113.97 20.23 -65.14
N LYS A 77 -113.48 20.95 -66.16
CA LYS A 77 -112.03 21.16 -66.36
C LYS A 77 -111.43 22.09 -65.30
N PHE A 78 -112.11 23.17 -64.97
CA PHE A 78 -111.69 24.06 -63.87
C PHE A 78 -111.78 23.37 -62.51
N ALA A 79 -112.82 22.56 -62.28
CA ALA A 79 -112.93 21.75 -61.07
C ALA A 79 -111.78 20.72 -60.97
N ALA A 80 -111.45 20.02 -62.07
CA ALA A 80 -110.31 19.10 -62.12
C ALA A 80 -108.97 19.82 -61.88
N ALA A 81 -108.77 21.00 -62.48
CA ALA A 81 -107.57 21.81 -62.25
C ALA A 81 -107.46 22.30 -60.80
N ALA A 82 -108.57 22.70 -60.16
CA ALA A 82 -108.58 23.09 -58.75
C ALA A 82 -108.21 21.90 -57.83
N VAL A 83 -108.73 20.70 -58.13
CA VAL A 83 -108.34 19.47 -57.42
C VAL A 83 -106.87 19.16 -57.62
N GLU A 84 -106.34 19.28 -58.84
CA GLU A 84 -104.92 19.04 -59.14
C GLU A 84 -103.99 20.02 -58.41
N VAL A 85 -104.37 21.31 -58.36
CA VAL A 85 -103.63 22.34 -57.61
C VAL A 85 -103.60 22.03 -56.11
N GLU A 86 -104.73 21.63 -55.54
CA GLU A 86 -104.78 21.26 -54.11
C GLU A 86 -103.95 20.00 -53.84
N THR A 87 -104.00 19.01 -54.73
CA THR A 87 -103.20 17.78 -54.62
C THR A 87 -101.69 18.10 -54.66
N LYS A 88 -101.25 18.95 -55.60
CA LYS A 88 -99.86 19.41 -55.70
C LYS A 88 -99.44 20.25 -54.50
N ARG A 89 -100.30 21.10 -53.95
CA ARG A 89 -100.04 21.87 -52.73
C ARG A 89 -99.84 20.97 -51.52
N THR A 90 -100.64 19.90 -51.41
CA THR A 90 -100.51 18.89 -50.35
C THR A 90 -99.20 18.09 -50.51
N ALA A 91 -98.82 17.76 -51.74
CA ALA A 91 -97.54 17.11 -52.04
C ALA A 91 -96.33 18.02 -51.70
N VAL A 92 -96.39 19.31 -52.04
CA VAL A 92 -95.33 20.28 -51.72
C VAL A 92 -95.17 20.48 -50.21
N THR A 93 -96.27 20.55 -49.47
CA THR A 93 -96.23 20.64 -47.99
C THR A 93 -95.66 19.39 -47.35
N THR A 94 -96.02 18.20 -47.86
CA THR A 94 -95.43 16.93 -47.41
C THR A 94 -93.93 16.85 -47.72
N HIS A 95 -93.51 17.23 -48.93
CA HIS A 95 -92.09 17.31 -49.29
C HIS A 95 -91.32 18.33 -48.45
N ALA A 96 -91.92 19.48 -48.13
CA ALA A 96 -91.29 20.47 -47.26
C ALA A 96 -91.05 19.91 -45.85
N GLN A 97 -92.01 19.16 -45.29
CA GLN A 97 -91.84 18.47 -44.01
C GLN A 97 -90.73 17.41 -44.06
N GLN A 98 -90.67 16.61 -45.12
CA GLN A 98 -89.61 15.61 -45.30
C GLN A 98 -88.22 16.24 -45.43
N VAL A 99 -88.12 17.40 -46.10
CA VAL A 99 -86.86 18.15 -46.21
C VAL A 99 -86.43 18.68 -44.84
N ASP A 100 -87.35 19.23 -44.04
CA ASP A 100 -87.05 19.69 -42.67
C ASP A 100 -86.60 18.54 -41.76
N GLU A 101 -87.27 17.39 -41.81
CA GLU A 101 -86.87 16.20 -41.05
C GLU A 101 -85.50 15.68 -41.49
N THR A 102 -85.22 15.67 -42.80
CA THR A 102 -83.91 15.25 -43.33
C THR A 102 -82.81 16.23 -42.93
N GLN A 103 -83.07 17.53 -42.89
CA GLN A 103 -82.12 18.54 -42.41
C GLN A 103 -81.83 18.38 -40.92
N LYS A 104 -82.84 18.09 -40.09
CA LYS A 104 -82.65 17.78 -38.67
C LYS A 104 -81.80 16.53 -38.48
N HIS A 105 -82.15 15.43 -39.13
CA HIS A 105 -81.38 14.19 -39.06
C HIS A 105 -79.93 14.37 -39.55
N THR A 106 -79.71 15.13 -40.63
CA THR A 106 -78.37 15.44 -41.13
C THR A 106 -77.57 16.27 -40.13
N THR A 107 -78.22 17.24 -39.46
CA THR A 107 -77.60 18.04 -38.39
C THR A 107 -77.25 17.17 -37.17
N ASP A 108 -78.14 16.28 -36.77
CA ASP A 108 -77.92 15.37 -35.64
C ASP A 108 -76.77 14.40 -35.92
N VAL A 109 -76.78 13.77 -37.10
CA VAL A 109 -75.68 12.90 -37.55
C VAL A 109 -74.36 13.66 -37.62
N ARG A 110 -74.36 14.89 -38.14
CA ARG A 110 -73.15 15.73 -38.18
C ARG A 110 -72.63 16.04 -36.79
N THR A 111 -73.52 16.34 -35.84
CA THR A 111 -73.16 16.63 -34.45
C THR A 111 -72.56 15.40 -33.77
N GLU A 112 -73.12 14.21 -33.97
CA GLU A 112 -72.54 12.96 -33.47
C GLU A 112 -71.21 12.62 -34.15
N LEU A 113 -71.08 12.88 -35.46
CA LEU A 113 -69.82 12.69 -36.18
C LEU A 113 -68.72 13.60 -35.62
N ASP A 114 -69.03 14.86 -35.33
CA ASP A 114 -68.10 15.82 -34.72
C ASP A 114 -67.69 15.38 -33.31
N LYS A 115 -68.62 14.90 -32.48
CA LYS A 115 -68.30 14.32 -31.16
C LYS A 115 -67.38 13.10 -31.27
N LEU A 116 -67.68 12.18 -32.18
CA LEU A 116 -66.86 11.00 -32.45
C LEU A 116 -65.46 11.40 -32.94
N LEU A 117 -65.36 12.40 -33.79
CA LEU A 117 -64.08 12.91 -34.30
C LEU A 117 -63.24 13.54 -33.18
N VAL A 118 -63.86 14.31 -32.28
CA VAL A 118 -63.20 14.85 -31.09
C VAL A 118 -62.73 13.73 -30.16
N ALA A 119 -63.59 12.74 -29.87
CA ALA A 119 -63.24 11.59 -29.04
C ALA A 119 -62.10 10.76 -29.67
N ALA A 120 -62.14 10.53 -30.99
CA ALA A 120 -61.09 9.82 -31.71
C ALA A 120 -59.75 10.57 -31.64
N LYS A 121 -59.76 11.90 -31.83
CA LYS A 121 -58.55 12.73 -31.66
C LYS A 121 -57.99 12.69 -30.24
N GLN A 122 -58.87 12.71 -29.24
CA GLN A 122 -58.48 12.59 -27.84
C GLN A 122 -57.78 11.24 -27.59
N THR A 123 -58.41 10.12 -27.99
CA THR A 123 -57.83 8.78 -27.85
C THR A 123 -56.53 8.60 -28.63
N GLN A 124 -56.39 9.24 -29.79
CA GLN A 124 -55.14 9.22 -30.56
C GLN A 124 -54.03 9.96 -29.81
N SER A 125 -54.31 11.14 -29.25
CA SER A 125 -53.35 11.89 -28.43
C SER A 125 -52.94 11.11 -27.18
N GLU A 126 -53.89 10.44 -26.51
CA GLU A 126 -53.60 9.58 -25.36
C GLU A 126 -52.72 8.39 -25.76
N ALA A 127 -53.05 7.72 -26.87
CA ALA A 127 -52.26 6.60 -27.40
C ALA A 127 -50.82 7.01 -27.77
N ASP A 128 -50.64 8.19 -28.39
CA ASP A 128 -49.32 8.72 -28.71
C ASP A 128 -48.51 9.04 -27.44
N SER A 129 -49.15 9.63 -26.43
CA SER A 129 -48.50 9.89 -25.13
C SER A 129 -48.11 8.59 -24.40
N LEU A 130 -48.97 7.57 -24.45
CA LEU A 130 -48.72 6.27 -23.86
C LEU A 130 -47.55 5.57 -24.55
N LYS A 131 -47.52 5.64 -25.89
CA LYS A 131 -46.42 5.10 -26.70
C LYS A 131 -45.09 5.77 -26.34
N GLN A 132 -45.08 7.09 -26.19
CA GLN A 132 -43.89 7.82 -25.76
C GLN A 132 -43.44 7.39 -24.35
N SER A 133 -44.38 7.20 -23.42
CA SER A 133 -44.07 6.72 -22.07
C SER A 133 -43.58 5.27 -22.04
N VAL A 134 -44.05 4.40 -22.94
CA VAL A 134 -43.58 3.02 -23.07
C VAL A 134 -42.16 2.98 -23.63
N GLU A 135 -41.84 3.79 -24.65
CA GLU A 135 -40.49 3.84 -25.20
C GLU A 135 -39.47 4.43 -24.20
N SER A 136 -39.86 5.43 -23.41
CA SER A 136 -39.01 5.96 -22.34
C SER A 136 -38.79 4.91 -21.25
N ALA A 137 -39.85 4.22 -20.79
CA ALA A 137 -39.75 3.15 -19.80
C ALA A 137 -38.87 1.99 -20.30
N LYS A 138 -39.01 1.59 -21.57
CA LYS A 138 -38.18 0.57 -22.21
C LYS A 138 -36.70 0.96 -22.23
N THR A 139 -36.41 2.21 -22.56
CA THR A 139 -35.04 2.73 -22.57
C THR A 139 -34.45 2.71 -21.15
N SER A 140 -35.20 3.21 -20.15
CA SER A 140 -34.78 3.18 -18.75
C SER A 140 -34.60 1.75 -18.21
N ALA A 141 -35.47 0.82 -18.58
CA ALA A 141 -35.34 -0.59 -18.21
C ALA A 141 -34.05 -1.20 -18.79
N SER A 142 -33.76 -0.97 -20.08
CA SER A 142 -32.53 -1.45 -20.71
C SER A 142 -31.27 -0.85 -20.09
N GLN A 143 -31.32 0.41 -19.65
CA GLN A 143 -30.23 1.05 -18.91
C GLN A 143 -30.03 0.43 -17.52
N THR A 144 -31.13 0.16 -16.82
CA THR A 144 -31.10 -0.48 -15.50
C THR A 144 -30.49 -1.88 -15.58
N ASP A 145 -30.86 -2.67 -16.60
CA ASP A 145 -30.26 -3.99 -16.84
C ASP A 145 -28.74 -3.89 -17.09
N ALA A 146 -28.31 -2.90 -17.90
CA ALA A 146 -26.89 -2.68 -18.16
C ALA A 146 -26.13 -2.28 -16.89
N ASP A 147 -26.72 -1.46 -16.02
CA ASP A 147 -26.11 -1.06 -14.75
C ASP A 147 -26.08 -2.20 -13.74
N ILE A 148 -27.12 -3.05 -13.68
CA ILE A 148 -27.12 -4.28 -12.87
C ILE A 148 -25.96 -5.21 -13.28
N LEU A 149 -25.74 -5.39 -14.59
CA LEU A 149 -24.63 -6.22 -15.08
C LEU A 149 -23.26 -5.64 -14.68
N LYS A 150 -23.08 -4.31 -14.74
CA LYS A 150 -21.85 -3.66 -14.26
C LYS A 150 -21.65 -3.82 -12.75
N ILE A 151 -22.71 -3.64 -11.97
CA ILE A 151 -22.67 -3.79 -10.51
C ILE A 151 -22.31 -5.24 -10.15
N LYS A 152 -22.90 -6.22 -10.84
CA LYS A 152 -22.58 -7.63 -10.64
C LYS A 152 -21.09 -7.90 -10.91
N ALA A 153 -20.58 -7.47 -12.06
CA ALA A 153 -19.16 -7.65 -12.41
C ALA A 153 -18.22 -6.99 -11.39
N THR A 154 -18.57 -5.78 -10.93
CA THR A 154 -17.80 -5.06 -9.91
C THR A 154 -17.86 -5.76 -8.55
N SER A 155 -19.02 -6.30 -8.19
CA SER A 155 -19.21 -7.05 -6.94
C SER A 155 -18.41 -8.35 -6.93
N GLU A 156 -18.37 -9.08 -8.04
CA GLU A 156 -17.57 -10.30 -8.20
C GLU A 156 -16.07 -9.99 -8.10
N ALA A 157 -15.60 -8.95 -8.81
CA ALA A 157 -14.21 -8.50 -8.73
C ALA A 157 -13.82 -8.05 -7.30
N ASN A 158 -14.71 -7.34 -6.60
CA ASN A 158 -14.47 -6.95 -5.21
C ASN A 158 -14.42 -8.15 -4.27
N ALA A 159 -15.27 -9.16 -4.47
CA ALA A 159 -15.26 -10.38 -3.67
C ALA A 159 -13.93 -11.14 -3.83
N GLU A 160 -13.42 -11.25 -5.06
CA GLU A 160 -12.10 -11.83 -5.33
C GLU A 160 -10.96 -11.03 -4.69
N ALA A 161 -10.99 -9.70 -4.81
CA ALA A 161 -9.99 -8.82 -4.20
C ALA A 161 -9.98 -8.92 -2.67
N VAL A 162 -11.15 -8.99 -2.04
CA VAL A 162 -11.28 -9.18 -0.59
C VAL A 162 -10.76 -10.55 -0.16
N ALA A 163 -11.07 -11.62 -0.91
CA ALA A 163 -10.56 -12.95 -0.63
C ALA A 163 -9.02 -13.02 -0.72
N ALA A 164 -8.44 -12.39 -1.76
CA ALA A 164 -7.01 -12.27 -1.92
C ALA A 164 -6.37 -11.48 -0.77
N ALA A 165 -6.93 -10.32 -0.41
CA ALA A 165 -6.44 -9.50 0.70
C ALA A 165 -6.50 -10.23 2.05
N LEU A 166 -7.57 -11.01 2.30
CA LEU A 166 -7.70 -11.84 3.50
C LEU A 166 -6.61 -12.92 3.55
N SER A 167 -6.35 -13.60 2.44
CA SER A 167 -5.29 -14.61 2.35
C SER A 167 -3.90 -14.02 2.62
N ALA A 168 -3.61 -12.85 2.04
CA ALA A 168 -2.36 -12.12 2.25
C ALA A 168 -2.22 -11.66 3.72
N SER A 169 -3.31 -11.15 4.31
CA SER A 169 -3.35 -10.75 5.72
C SER A 169 -3.10 -11.91 6.67
N LYS A 170 -3.69 -13.09 6.41
CA LYS A 170 -3.40 -14.31 7.18
C LYS A 170 -1.95 -14.74 7.08
N ALA A 171 -1.38 -14.71 5.87
CA ALA A 171 0.03 -15.02 5.66
C ALA A 171 0.95 -14.04 6.40
N ALA A 172 0.68 -12.74 6.32
CA ALA A 172 1.42 -11.71 7.04
C ALA A 172 1.31 -11.86 8.57
N THR A 173 0.14 -12.23 9.08
CA THR A 173 -0.05 -12.48 10.52
C THR A 173 0.78 -13.69 10.98
N ALA A 174 0.82 -14.76 10.18
CA ALA A 174 1.62 -15.95 10.47
C ALA A 174 3.14 -15.65 10.45
N THR A 175 3.61 -14.84 9.50
CA THR A 175 5.02 -14.44 9.46
C THR A 175 5.39 -13.54 10.63
N THR A 176 4.55 -12.56 10.98
CA THR A 176 4.74 -11.70 12.15
C THR A 176 4.80 -12.51 13.44
N LYS A 177 3.90 -13.48 13.62
CA LYS A 177 3.93 -14.38 14.79
C LYS A 177 5.25 -15.15 14.87
N ARG A 178 5.70 -15.74 13.75
CA ARG A 178 7.00 -16.44 13.71
C ARG A 178 8.18 -15.52 14.00
N LEU A 179 8.11 -14.26 13.58
CA LEU A 179 9.14 -13.27 13.89
C LEU A 179 9.13 -12.91 15.38
N ALA A 180 7.95 -12.76 16.00
CA ALA A 180 7.82 -12.51 17.42
C ALA A 180 8.38 -13.68 18.25
N ASP A 181 8.04 -14.93 17.92
CA ASP A 181 8.57 -16.12 18.59
C ASP A 181 10.11 -16.20 18.49
N LYS A 182 10.66 -15.83 17.32
CA LYS A 182 12.11 -15.74 17.12
C LYS A 182 12.75 -14.61 17.92
N ALA A 183 12.10 -13.45 18.00
CA ALA A 183 12.60 -12.31 18.76
C ALA A 183 12.69 -12.67 20.25
N GLU A 184 11.65 -13.28 20.81
CA GLU A 184 11.64 -13.76 22.20
C GLU A 184 12.76 -14.79 22.46
N THR A 185 12.96 -15.75 21.53
CA THR A 185 14.06 -16.72 21.63
C THR A 185 15.44 -16.04 21.58
N VAL A 186 15.59 -15.00 20.73
CA VAL A 186 16.85 -14.25 20.62
C VAL A 186 17.11 -13.44 21.89
N GLU A 187 16.10 -12.77 22.46
CA GLU A 187 16.22 -12.04 23.72
C GLU A 187 16.63 -12.98 24.87
N GLN A 188 16.02 -14.15 24.99
CA GLN A 188 16.43 -15.16 25.97
C GLN A 188 17.88 -15.57 25.78
N ARG A 189 18.31 -15.82 24.53
CA ARG A 189 19.71 -16.16 24.24
C ARG A 189 20.69 -15.04 24.55
N ILE A 190 20.30 -13.78 24.33
CA ILE A 190 21.14 -12.62 24.65
C ILE A 190 21.34 -12.54 26.17
N ASN A 191 20.28 -12.66 26.96
CA ASN A 191 20.38 -12.67 28.42
C ASN A 191 21.27 -13.81 28.93
N ASP A 192 21.10 -15.02 28.37
CA ASP A 192 21.97 -16.18 28.64
C ASP A 192 23.45 -15.90 28.33
N TYR A 193 23.74 -15.22 27.22
CA TYR A 193 25.09 -14.87 26.84
C TYR A 193 25.68 -13.77 27.72
N GLU A 194 24.89 -12.78 28.12
CA GLU A 194 25.31 -11.74 29.05
C GLU A 194 25.66 -12.32 30.42
N GLU A 195 24.84 -13.23 30.95
CA GLU A 195 25.13 -13.94 32.21
C GLU A 195 26.42 -14.76 32.10
N LYS A 196 26.58 -15.54 31.02
CA LYS A 196 27.80 -16.32 30.78
C LYS A 196 29.04 -15.43 30.65
N LEU A 197 28.90 -14.27 30.01
CA LEU A 197 30.01 -13.33 29.85
C LEU A 197 30.38 -12.67 31.18
N ALA A 198 29.40 -12.32 32.01
CA ALA A 198 29.63 -11.80 33.35
C ALA A 198 30.36 -12.84 34.24
N ILE A 199 29.93 -14.10 34.21
CA ILE A 199 30.59 -15.20 34.92
C ILE A 199 32.02 -15.39 34.42
N LEU A 200 32.22 -15.42 33.10
CA LEU A 200 33.55 -15.62 32.51
C LEU A 200 34.50 -14.47 32.87
N LYS A 201 34.00 -13.23 32.88
CA LYS A 201 34.77 -12.06 33.30
C LYS A 201 35.18 -12.15 34.77
N ALA A 202 34.25 -12.51 35.66
CA ALA A 202 34.57 -12.69 37.08
C ALA A 202 35.60 -13.82 37.31
N GLN A 203 35.49 -14.92 36.57
CA GLN A 203 36.47 -16.01 36.60
C GLN A 203 37.84 -15.54 36.08
N TYR A 204 37.87 -14.80 34.97
CA TYR A 204 39.09 -14.24 34.41
C TYR A 204 39.80 -13.33 35.41
N ASP A 205 39.07 -12.38 36.01
CA ASP A 205 39.63 -11.44 36.98
C ASP A 205 40.18 -12.19 38.22
N THR A 206 39.45 -13.18 38.71
CA THR A 206 39.90 -14.04 39.84
C THR A 206 41.17 -14.82 39.49
N GLN A 207 41.27 -15.35 38.27
CA GLN A 207 42.45 -16.10 37.84
C GLN A 207 43.65 -15.18 37.59
N LEU A 208 43.40 -13.99 37.03
CA LEU A 208 44.44 -12.98 36.84
C LEU A 208 45.01 -12.53 38.19
N GLU A 209 44.16 -12.28 39.18
CA GLU A 209 44.58 -11.95 40.55
C GLU A 209 45.46 -13.07 41.14
N LYS A 210 45.03 -14.34 41.04
CA LYS A 210 45.84 -15.49 41.49
C LYS A 210 47.19 -15.59 40.80
N ILE A 211 47.24 -15.34 39.49
CA ILE A 211 48.50 -15.37 38.73
C ILE A 211 49.40 -14.21 39.16
N THR A 212 48.85 -13.00 39.29
CA THR A 212 49.60 -11.82 39.72
C THR A 212 50.14 -11.97 41.14
N ASP A 213 49.38 -12.58 42.06
CA ASP A 213 49.84 -12.85 43.42
C ASP A 213 50.88 -13.99 43.48
N ALA A 214 50.79 -15.00 42.61
CA ALA A 214 51.75 -16.11 42.56
C ALA A 214 53.08 -15.75 41.88
N LEU A 215 53.11 -14.77 40.97
CA LEU A 215 54.29 -14.43 40.16
C LEU A 215 55.51 -14.01 41.00
N PRO A 216 55.40 -13.15 42.03
CA PRO A 216 56.54 -12.76 42.85
C PRO A 216 57.10 -13.92 43.67
N GLY A 217 56.24 -14.79 44.20
CA GLY A 217 56.67 -16.00 44.90
C GLY A 217 57.37 -17.01 43.99
N ALA A 218 56.83 -17.24 42.79
CA ALA A 218 57.43 -18.13 41.80
C ALA A 218 58.80 -17.62 41.29
N THR A 219 58.95 -16.31 41.09
CA THR A 219 60.22 -15.69 40.69
C THR A 219 61.26 -15.72 41.80
N ALA A 220 60.87 -15.43 43.05
CA ALA A 220 61.74 -15.56 44.23
C ALA A 220 62.22 -17.01 44.43
N ALA A 221 61.31 -17.98 44.34
CA ALA A 221 61.64 -19.41 44.43
C ALA A 221 62.56 -19.87 43.27
N GLY A 222 62.31 -19.37 42.05
CA GLY A 222 63.15 -19.65 40.88
C GLY A 222 64.58 -19.13 41.04
N LEU A 223 64.75 -17.89 41.52
CA LEU A 223 66.06 -17.29 41.81
C LEU A 223 66.78 -18.01 42.95
N ALA A 224 66.08 -18.33 44.05
CA ALA A 224 66.64 -19.07 45.17
C ALA A 224 67.16 -20.46 44.76
N SER A 225 66.38 -21.18 43.94
CA SER A 225 66.77 -22.47 43.37
C SER A 225 68.00 -22.35 42.45
N ALA A 226 68.07 -21.30 41.63
CA ALA A 226 69.22 -21.05 40.76
C ALA A 226 70.51 -20.79 41.57
N PHE A 227 70.43 -19.99 42.65
CA PHE A 227 71.57 -19.76 43.54
C PHE A 227 71.97 -21.02 44.33
N ASP A 228 71.01 -21.79 44.84
CA ASP A 228 71.30 -23.05 45.54
C ASP A 228 71.93 -24.10 44.61
N LYS A 229 71.46 -24.20 43.37
CA LYS A 229 72.08 -25.05 42.35
C LYS A 229 73.53 -24.63 42.08
N ARG A 230 73.80 -23.32 42.02
CA ARG A 230 75.15 -22.79 41.85
C ARG A 230 76.04 -23.05 43.07
N ARG A 231 75.51 -22.94 44.29
CA ARG A 231 76.18 -23.31 45.55
C ARG A 231 76.63 -24.76 45.52
N LYS A 232 75.73 -25.68 45.15
CA LYS A 232 76.01 -27.13 45.10
C LYS A 232 77.18 -27.49 44.18
N THR A 233 77.40 -26.72 43.10
CA THR A 233 78.58 -26.91 42.22
C THR A 233 79.91 -26.71 42.96
N PHE A 234 79.96 -25.91 44.04
CA PHE A 234 81.20 -25.63 44.79
C PHE A 234 81.49 -26.59 45.95
N LEU A 235 80.53 -27.43 46.35
CA LEU A 235 80.72 -28.45 47.39
C LEU A 235 81.73 -29.52 46.97
N ASN A 236 81.64 -29.99 45.73
CA ASN A 236 82.49 -31.08 45.22
C ASN A 236 83.97 -30.65 45.09
N PRO A 237 84.30 -29.50 44.46
CA PRO A 237 85.67 -28.99 44.41
C PRO A 237 86.26 -28.72 45.80
N SER A 238 85.49 -28.15 46.73
CA SER A 238 85.97 -27.87 48.09
C SER A 238 86.41 -29.15 48.81
N LYS A 239 85.57 -30.19 48.77
CA LYS A 239 85.89 -31.50 49.35
C LYS A 239 87.09 -32.15 48.66
N HIS A 240 87.17 -32.06 47.34
CA HIS A 240 88.27 -32.62 46.56
C HIS A 240 89.62 -32.00 46.94
N TRP A 241 89.71 -30.66 46.97
CA TRP A 241 90.93 -29.96 47.37
C TRP A 241 91.29 -30.18 48.84
N GLN A 242 90.30 -30.32 49.72
CA GLN A 242 90.55 -30.69 51.12
C GLN A 242 91.15 -32.09 51.26
N TRP A 243 90.70 -33.06 50.45
CA TRP A 243 91.33 -34.39 50.39
C TRP A 243 92.73 -34.36 49.79
N ILE A 244 92.99 -33.55 48.76
CA ILE A 244 94.33 -33.36 48.20
C ILE A 244 95.27 -32.76 49.25
N PHE A 245 94.80 -31.78 50.03
CA PHE A 245 95.58 -31.20 51.13
C PHE A 245 95.93 -32.22 52.22
N VAL A 246 94.95 -32.99 52.70
CA VAL A 246 95.21 -34.03 53.69
C VAL A 246 96.15 -35.10 53.11
N GLY A 247 95.96 -35.49 51.86
CA GLY A 247 96.81 -36.44 51.15
C GLY A 247 98.26 -35.97 51.02
N SER A 248 98.50 -34.70 50.68
CA SER A 248 99.85 -34.16 50.55
C SER A 248 100.57 -34.08 51.90
N VAL A 249 99.87 -33.73 52.98
CA VAL A 249 100.42 -33.72 54.34
C VAL A 249 100.74 -35.13 54.83
N VAL A 250 99.83 -36.09 54.63
CA VAL A 250 100.06 -37.51 55.00
C VAL A 250 101.23 -38.09 54.22
N PHE A 251 101.34 -37.78 52.93
CA PHE A 251 102.45 -38.26 52.10
C PHE A 251 103.79 -37.63 52.51
N LEU A 252 103.80 -36.34 52.87
CA LEU A 252 104.99 -35.68 53.43
C LEU A 252 105.42 -36.34 54.75
N ALA A 253 104.47 -36.65 55.64
CA ALA A 253 104.73 -37.37 56.88
C ALA A 253 105.25 -38.80 56.63
N ALA A 254 104.71 -39.49 55.63
CA ALA A 254 105.18 -40.83 55.24
C ALA A 254 106.62 -40.81 54.70
N ILE A 255 106.98 -39.82 53.88
CA ILE A 255 108.37 -39.62 53.42
C ILE A 255 109.28 -39.34 54.62
N ALA A 256 108.88 -38.47 55.54
CA ALA A 256 109.65 -38.17 56.74
C ALA A 256 109.86 -39.42 57.62
N LEU A 257 108.82 -40.23 57.83
CA LEU A 257 108.90 -41.48 58.60
C LEU A 257 109.77 -42.54 57.90
N ALA A 258 109.62 -42.73 56.59
CA ALA A 258 110.47 -43.62 55.81
C ALA A 258 111.95 -43.21 55.89
N SER A 259 112.22 -41.90 55.92
CA SER A 259 113.57 -41.35 56.10
C SER A 259 114.14 -41.72 57.47
N LEU A 260 113.34 -41.60 58.53
CA LEU A 260 113.76 -41.95 59.89
C LEU A 260 114.05 -43.46 60.03
N VAL A 261 113.23 -44.31 59.40
CA VAL A 261 113.40 -45.76 59.39
C VAL A 261 114.65 -46.18 58.62
N GLU A 262 114.92 -45.57 57.47
CA GLU A 262 116.13 -45.83 56.67
C GLU A 262 117.40 -45.49 57.46
N VAL A 263 117.43 -44.34 58.14
CA VAL A 263 118.55 -43.93 59.00
C VAL A 263 118.72 -44.88 60.20
N TYR A 264 117.62 -45.35 60.80
CA TYR A 264 117.67 -46.28 61.94
C TYR A 264 118.18 -47.68 61.57
N ARG A 265 117.94 -48.15 60.33
CA ARG A 265 118.34 -49.51 59.89
C ARG A 265 119.76 -49.61 59.32
N GLN A 266 120.46 -48.49 59.13
CA GLN A 266 121.81 -48.48 58.56
C GLN A 266 122.85 -48.90 59.61
N PRO A 267 123.68 -49.93 59.37
CA PRO A 267 124.65 -50.45 60.35
C PRO A 267 125.92 -49.60 60.54
N GLN A 268 126.16 -48.62 59.65
CA GLN A 268 127.38 -47.78 59.65
C GLN A 268 126.99 -46.31 59.88
N PRO A 269 127.79 -45.53 60.62
CA PRO A 269 127.52 -44.11 60.80
C PRO A 269 127.63 -43.40 59.45
N ILE A 270 126.51 -42.86 58.97
CA ILE A 270 126.46 -42.09 57.73
C ILE A 270 127.32 -40.84 57.92
N GLY A 271 128.38 -40.69 57.12
CA GLY A 271 129.16 -39.46 57.12
C GLY A 271 128.32 -38.26 56.70
N PHE A 272 128.70 -37.05 57.13
CA PHE A 272 127.97 -35.80 56.84
C PHE A 272 127.62 -35.64 55.35
N THR A 273 128.53 -36.05 54.46
CA THR A 273 128.35 -35.99 53.00
C THR A 273 127.23 -36.92 52.50
N GLY A 274 127.08 -38.11 53.07
CA GLY A 274 126.03 -39.07 52.71
C GLY A 274 124.65 -38.60 53.16
N LEU A 275 124.57 -37.97 54.33
CA LEU A 275 123.35 -37.31 54.81
C LEU A 275 122.94 -36.17 53.86
N LEU A 276 123.89 -35.33 53.45
CA LEU A 276 123.63 -34.18 52.58
C LEU A 276 123.07 -34.61 51.21
N VAL A 277 123.63 -35.63 50.57
CA VAL A 277 123.12 -36.17 49.30
C VAL A 277 121.71 -36.74 49.46
N LEU A 278 121.44 -37.46 50.56
CA LEU A 278 120.13 -38.06 50.84
C LEU A 278 119.03 -36.99 51.04
N TRP A 279 119.36 -35.89 51.70
CA TRP A 279 118.48 -34.73 51.88
C TRP A 279 118.33 -33.94 50.57
N ALA A 280 119.42 -33.65 49.85
CA ALA A 280 119.39 -32.91 48.59
C ALA A 280 118.53 -33.59 47.51
N ALA A 281 118.54 -34.93 47.44
CA ALA A 281 117.69 -35.68 46.51
C ALA A 281 116.19 -35.61 46.86
N ARG A 282 115.81 -35.32 48.12
CA ARG A 282 114.43 -35.33 48.61
C ARG A 282 113.79 -33.95 48.72
N VAL A 283 114.60 -32.89 48.84
CA VAL A 283 114.13 -31.49 48.89
C VAL A 283 113.21 -31.12 47.72
N PRO A 284 113.48 -31.49 46.45
CA PRO A 284 112.58 -31.18 45.34
C PRO A 284 111.18 -31.81 45.50
N PHE A 285 111.11 -33.05 46.00
CA PHE A 285 109.85 -33.74 46.25
C PHE A 285 109.09 -33.14 47.43
N ALA A 286 109.79 -32.83 48.53
CA ALA A 286 109.19 -32.16 49.68
C ALA A 286 108.68 -30.76 49.30
N ALA A 287 109.45 -29.99 48.53
CA ALA A 287 109.06 -28.68 48.03
C ALA A 287 107.81 -28.74 47.13
N ALA A 288 107.73 -29.72 46.22
CA ALA A 288 106.55 -29.95 45.38
C ALA A 288 105.30 -30.30 46.20
N LEU A 289 105.45 -31.08 47.28
CA LEU A 289 104.33 -31.44 48.17
C LEU A 289 103.88 -30.28 49.06
N ILE A 290 104.82 -29.48 49.57
CA ILE A 290 104.52 -28.27 50.33
C ILE A 290 103.78 -27.27 49.43
N TRP A 291 104.25 -27.10 48.19
CA TRP A 291 103.57 -26.27 47.18
C TRP A 291 102.13 -26.77 46.93
N LEU A 292 101.96 -28.08 46.71
CA LEU A 292 100.66 -28.69 46.50
C LEU A 292 99.74 -28.50 47.71
N ALA A 293 100.25 -28.66 48.94
CA ALA A 293 99.50 -28.43 50.16
C ALA A 293 99.05 -26.97 50.28
N MET A 294 99.93 -26.01 50.03
CA MET A 294 99.58 -24.59 50.04
C MET A 294 98.53 -24.25 48.99
N HIS A 295 98.68 -24.76 47.76
CA HIS A 295 97.73 -24.53 46.68
C HIS A 295 96.35 -25.14 46.98
N ALA A 296 96.32 -26.39 47.44
CA ALA A 296 95.09 -27.08 47.80
C ALA A 296 94.36 -26.42 48.98
N SER A 297 95.10 -25.94 49.98
CA SER A 297 94.53 -25.18 51.10
C SER A 297 93.84 -23.90 50.62
N ARG A 298 94.48 -23.15 49.71
CA ARG A 298 93.91 -21.92 49.12
C ARG A 298 92.64 -22.19 48.32
N GLU A 299 92.67 -23.16 47.40
CA GLU A 299 91.50 -23.48 46.56
C GLU A 299 90.33 -24.01 47.40
N SER A 300 90.60 -24.78 48.47
CA SER A 300 89.56 -25.23 49.38
C SER A 300 88.91 -24.07 50.16
N ALA A 301 89.69 -23.07 50.59
CA ALA A 301 89.20 -21.88 51.26
C ALA A 301 88.41 -20.97 50.31
N LEU A 302 88.85 -20.85 49.06
CA LEU A 302 88.15 -20.12 48.01
C LEU A 302 86.78 -20.75 47.71
N ALA A 303 86.74 -22.08 47.55
CA ALA A 303 85.50 -22.81 47.28
C ALA A 303 84.49 -22.70 48.44
N LYS A 304 84.92 -22.77 49.70
CA LYS A 304 84.04 -22.59 50.88
C LYS A 304 83.43 -21.18 50.93
N ARG A 305 84.23 -20.15 50.66
CA ARG A 305 83.73 -18.76 50.64
C ARG A 305 82.70 -18.53 49.53
N LEU A 306 82.90 -19.11 48.34
CA LEU A 306 81.91 -19.04 47.26
C LEU A 306 80.63 -19.79 47.64
N GLU A 307 80.76 -20.94 48.28
CA GLU A 307 79.61 -21.69 48.78
C GLU A 307 78.77 -20.87 49.77
N GLU A 308 79.41 -20.21 50.73
CA GLU A 308 78.75 -19.34 51.72
C GLU A 308 78.07 -18.12 51.05
N ASP A 309 78.72 -17.47 50.07
CA ASP A 309 78.14 -16.31 49.35
C ASP A 309 76.90 -16.71 48.54
N TYR A 310 76.95 -17.84 47.81
CA TYR A 310 75.76 -18.33 47.09
C TYR A 310 74.69 -18.88 48.05
N GLY A 311 75.07 -19.46 49.18
CA GLY A 311 74.14 -19.87 50.23
C GLY A 311 73.41 -18.68 50.84
N PHE A 312 74.12 -17.60 51.12
CA PHE A 312 73.54 -16.34 51.56
C PHE A 312 72.58 -15.79 50.50
N LYS A 313 73.00 -15.70 49.22
CA LYS A 313 72.13 -15.23 48.12
C LYS A 313 70.87 -16.08 47.93
N ALA A 314 70.98 -17.40 48.04
CA ALA A 314 69.83 -18.30 47.98
C ALA A 314 68.84 -18.04 49.13
N SER A 315 69.35 -17.88 50.36
CA SER A 315 68.52 -17.60 51.53
C SER A 315 67.80 -16.25 51.44
N VAL A 316 68.50 -15.20 50.99
CA VAL A 316 67.91 -13.87 50.81
C VAL A 316 66.87 -13.88 49.69
N ALA A 317 67.15 -14.56 48.58
CA ALA A 317 66.19 -14.71 47.48
C ALA A 317 64.93 -15.48 47.91
N SER A 318 65.07 -16.52 48.75
CA SER A 318 63.90 -17.27 49.28
C SER A 318 63.04 -16.45 50.24
N SER A 319 63.65 -15.56 51.03
CA SER A 319 62.94 -14.69 51.97
C SER A 319 62.39 -13.41 51.32
N PHE A 320 62.73 -13.15 50.05
CA PHE A 320 62.33 -11.94 49.33
C PHE A 320 60.81 -11.77 49.25
N GLN A 321 60.06 -12.87 49.04
CA GLN A 321 58.60 -12.84 49.05
C GLN A 321 58.04 -12.38 50.40
N GLY A 322 58.56 -12.92 51.52
CA GLY A 322 58.13 -12.53 52.85
C GLY A 322 58.44 -11.06 53.16
N PHE A 323 59.59 -10.56 52.69
CA PHE A 323 59.90 -9.13 52.76
C PHE A 323 58.92 -8.31 51.91
N GLN A 324 58.59 -8.74 50.70
CA GLN A 324 57.62 -8.06 49.84
C GLN A 324 56.21 -8.03 50.43
N GLU A 325 55.76 -9.11 51.06
CA GLU A 325 54.48 -9.15 51.77
C GLU A 325 54.48 -8.20 52.98
N GLN A 326 55.55 -8.19 53.78
CA GLN A 326 55.71 -7.21 54.86
C GLN A 326 55.77 -5.77 54.34
N MET A 327 56.37 -5.53 53.17
CA MET A 327 56.37 -4.22 52.50
C MET A 327 54.97 -3.78 52.09
N LYS A 328 54.13 -4.68 51.57
CA LYS A 328 52.73 -4.38 51.22
C LYS A 328 51.92 -3.99 52.47
N ILE A 329 52.18 -4.65 53.60
CA ILE A 329 51.50 -4.38 54.89
C ILE A 329 51.96 -3.03 55.49
N VAL A 330 53.27 -2.76 55.51
CA VAL A 330 53.84 -1.54 56.12
C VAL A 330 53.64 -0.31 55.22
N GLY A 331 53.83 -0.45 53.90
CA GLY A 331 53.64 0.64 52.93
C GLY A 331 52.21 1.14 52.80
N GLY A 332 51.22 0.37 53.26
CA GLY A 332 49.83 0.81 53.38
C GLY A 332 49.55 1.69 54.61
N SER A 333 50.46 1.78 55.58
CA SER A 333 50.19 2.37 56.90
C SER A 333 51.20 3.41 57.39
N ALA A 334 52.27 3.72 56.65
CA ALA A 334 53.29 4.68 57.07
C ALA A 334 53.71 5.64 55.95
N ALA A 335 53.56 6.95 56.19
CA ALA A 335 53.83 8.01 55.23
C ALA A 335 55.33 8.25 54.96
N ASP A 336 56.25 7.68 55.74
CA ASP A 336 57.69 7.85 55.54
C ASP A 336 58.39 6.48 55.41
N ASN A 337 58.52 6.06 54.15
CA ASN A 337 59.10 4.80 53.68
C ASN A 337 60.63 4.72 53.82
N GLU A 338 61.25 5.43 54.77
CA GLU A 338 62.72 5.54 54.83
C GLU A 338 63.40 4.24 55.30
N PRO A 339 63.09 3.64 56.47
CA PRO A 339 63.82 2.46 56.96
C PRO A 339 63.58 1.21 56.11
N LEU A 340 62.40 1.10 55.50
CA LEU A 340 62.01 -0.07 54.70
C LEU A 340 62.64 -0.02 53.30
N LYS A 341 62.66 1.16 52.67
CA LYS A 341 63.39 1.39 51.43
C LYS A 341 64.88 1.19 51.64
N THR A 342 65.44 1.68 52.76
CA THR A 342 66.84 1.41 53.12
C THR A 342 67.13 -0.08 53.27
N LEU A 343 66.23 -0.87 53.88
CA LEU A 343 66.39 -2.32 53.98
C LEU A 343 66.36 -3.00 52.59
N CYS A 344 65.45 -2.60 51.71
CA CYS A 344 65.34 -3.13 50.35
C CYS A 344 66.53 -2.74 49.48
N ASP A 345 66.96 -1.49 49.56
CA ASP A 345 68.15 -1.02 48.86
C ASP A 345 69.42 -1.70 49.40
N ALA A 346 69.52 -1.93 50.72
CA ALA A 346 70.63 -2.64 51.33
C ALA A 346 70.65 -4.14 50.97
N THR A 347 69.49 -4.80 50.98
CA THR A 347 69.38 -6.22 50.57
C THR A 347 69.60 -6.40 49.08
N LEU A 348 69.03 -5.53 48.24
CA LEU A 348 69.27 -5.52 46.79
C LEU A 348 70.75 -5.23 46.48
N ALA A 349 71.37 -4.25 47.14
CA ALA A 349 72.80 -3.99 47.04
C ALA A 349 73.62 -5.23 47.44
N GLN A 350 73.19 -5.96 48.47
CA GLN A 350 73.90 -7.15 48.93
C GLN A 350 73.72 -8.36 47.99
N ILE A 351 72.55 -8.55 47.37
CA ILE A 351 72.30 -9.61 46.38
C ILE A 351 73.04 -9.31 45.06
N THR A 352 73.04 -8.05 44.63
CA THR A 352 73.66 -7.58 43.37
C THR A 352 75.17 -7.39 43.48
N ASN A 353 75.71 -7.36 44.70
CA ASN A 353 77.16 -7.31 44.93
C ASN A 353 77.86 -8.50 44.26
N ARG A 354 78.91 -8.18 43.48
CA ARG A 354 79.68 -9.17 42.70
C ARG A 354 80.22 -10.27 43.63
N PRO A 355 79.97 -11.56 43.30
CA PRO A 355 80.61 -12.65 44.00
C PRO A 355 82.11 -12.49 43.88
N GLY A 356 82.81 -12.33 45.02
CA GLY A 356 84.26 -12.23 45.03
C GLY A 356 84.89 -10.91 45.47
N ARG A 357 84.15 -9.91 45.95
CA ARG A 357 84.78 -8.76 46.63
C ARG A 357 85.67 -9.16 47.82
N ILE A 358 85.38 -10.31 48.44
CA ILE A 358 86.24 -10.91 49.48
C ILE A 358 87.63 -11.31 48.95
N TYR A 359 87.80 -11.41 47.61
CA TYR A 359 89.11 -11.62 46.96
C TYR A 359 89.97 -10.35 46.95
N GLU A 360 89.37 -9.17 46.91
CA GLU A 360 90.09 -7.90 46.76
C GLU A 360 90.66 -7.39 48.09
N LYS A 361 90.01 -7.68 49.22
CA LYS A 361 90.49 -7.24 50.56
C LYS A 361 91.52 -8.16 51.21
N HIS A 362 91.63 -9.40 50.73
CA HIS A 362 92.68 -10.34 51.14
C HIS A 362 93.25 -10.90 49.86
N GLU A 363 94.19 -10.15 49.27
CA GLU A 363 94.98 -10.67 48.17
C GLU A 363 95.59 -12.00 48.62
N LEU A 364 95.16 -13.10 48.00
CA LEU A 364 95.85 -14.38 48.10
C LEU A 364 97.11 -14.33 47.20
N THR A 365 97.84 -13.22 47.22
CA THR A 365 99.15 -12.99 46.57
C THR A 365 100.28 -13.57 47.43
N VAL A 366 99.99 -14.62 48.20
CA VAL A 366 101.02 -15.48 48.76
C VAL A 366 101.47 -16.44 47.67
N SER A 367 102.43 -15.99 46.85
CA SER A 367 103.18 -16.93 46.04
C SER A 367 103.96 -17.85 47.00
N PRO A 368 104.04 -19.16 46.73
CA PRO A 368 104.84 -20.07 47.53
C PRO A 368 106.29 -19.60 47.67
N THR A 369 106.81 -18.92 46.65
CA THR A 369 108.12 -18.28 46.69
C THR A 369 108.17 -17.10 47.66
N ALA A 370 107.12 -16.29 47.81
CA ALA A 370 107.10 -15.16 48.74
C ALA A 370 107.07 -15.63 50.21
N GLU A 371 106.29 -16.67 50.54
CA GLU A 371 106.29 -17.24 51.90
C GLU A 371 107.58 -18.01 52.19
N LEU A 372 108.11 -18.76 51.22
CA LEU A 372 109.41 -19.44 51.39
C LEU A 372 110.56 -18.43 51.51
N LEU A 373 110.50 -17.30 50.82
CA LEU A 373 111.49 -16.23 50.91
C LEU A 373 111.42 -15.51 52.26
N LYS A 374 110.22 -15.25 52.78
CA LYS A 374 110.02 -14.71 54.13
C LYS A 374 110.48 -15.70 55.21
N ALA A 375 110.12 -16.97 55.08
CA ALA A 375 110.60 -18.02 55.97
C ALA A 375 112.13 -18.19 55.91
N ALA A 376 112.71 -18.11 54.70
CA ALA A 376 114.16 -18.15 54.54
C ALA A 376 114.84 -16.90 55.12
N GLN A 377 114.28 -15.70 54.91
CA GLN A 377 114.80 -14.45 55.49
C GLN A 377 114.77 -14.49 57.01
N THR A 378 113.67 -14.94 57.62
CA THR A 378 113.57 -15.06 59.08
C THR A 378 114.57 -16.07 59.66
N ILE A 379 114.82 -17.20 58.98
CA ILE A 379 115.86 -18.15 59.37
C ILE A 379 117.28 -17.55 59.20
N VAL A 380 117.53 -16.81 58.12
CA VAL A 380 118.81 -16.14 57.86
C VAL A 380 119.08 -15.03 58.88
N ASP A 381 118.06 -14.26 59.25
CA ASP A 381 118.16 -13.20 60.25
C ASP A 381 118.38 -13.78 61.65
N ALA A 382 117.68 -14.87 62.01
CA ALA A 382 117.93 -15.61 63.25
C ALA A 382 119.35 -16.19 63.30
N ALA A 383 119.88 -16.70 62.18
CA ALA A 383 121.24 -17.23 62.10
C ALA A 383 122.32 -16.13 62.19
N LYS A 384 122.08 -14.93 61.63
CA LYS A 384 122.98 -13.77 61.79
C LYS A 384 123.03 -13.28 63.24
N VAL A 385 121.89 -13.25 63.93
CA VAL A 385 121.82 -12.88 65.35
C VAL A 385 122.61 -13.87 66.22
N ALA A 386 122.55 -15.17 65.93
CA ALA A 386 123.33 -16.19 66.65
C ALA A 386 124.86 -16.11 66.41
N LYS A 387 125.29 -15.61 65.24
CA LYS A 387 126.72 -15.52 64.87
C LYS A 387 127.39 -14.22 65.31
N GLY A 388 126.62 -13.18 65.62
CA GLY A 388 127.12 -11.89 66.14
C GLY A 388 127.30 -11.85 67.67
N GLY A 389 127.05 -12.96 68.37
CA GLY A 389 127.13 -13.09 69.83
C GLY A 389 128.30 -13.92 70.35
N GLN A 390 129.34 -14.17 69.54
CA GLN A 390 130.63 -14.72 69.99
C GLN A 390 131.76 -13.70 69.81
#